data_AF-A0A327JBZ7-F1
#
_entry.id   AF-A0A327JBZ7-F1
#
_cell.length_a   1.000
_cell.length_b   1.000
_cell.length_c   1.000
_cell.angle_alpha   90.00
_cell.angle_beta   90.00
_cell.angle_gamma   90.00
#
_symmetry.space_group_name_H-M   'P 1'
#
loop_
_entity.id
_entity.type
_entity.pdbx_description
1 polymer ?
#
loop_
_entity_poly.entity_id
_entity_poly.type
_entity_poly.pdbx_seq_one_letter_code
_entity_poly.pdbx_strand_id
1 'polypeptide(L)'
;MQLDATMTGKFNEYAAKLNLSQKGANDLMAMAVELTQTTQQQTVEAMGKLQEAKINGYKQLLNSDKEVGGANLKESLATANVAYDAFFQDEDLRQVLAEGGLNVHPKFIKALKAIGSQMKDDTIHTSGNSIGDKKSREDILYPSMNENE
;
A
#
# COMPACT_ATOMS: atom_id res chain seq x y z
N MET A 1 -24.29 10.99 15.66
CA MET A 1 -23.65 10.44 16.88
C MET A 1 -24.19 11.20 18.07
N GLN A 2 -24.97 10.55 18.93
CA GLN A 2 -25.49 11.15 20.17
C GLN A 2 -24.36 11.15 21.22
N LEU A 3 -24.35 12.13 22.13
CA LEU A 3 -23.48 12.06 23.31
C LEU A 3 -23.71 10.72 24.02
N ASP A 4 -22.61 10.00 24.30
CA ASP A 4 -22.66 8.73 25.01
C ASP A 4 -23.49 8.88 26.31
N ALA A 5 -24.28 7.86 26.65
CA ALA A 5 -25.18 7.89 27.81
C ALA A 5 -24.44 8.27 29.11
N THR A 6 -23.14 7.96 29.20
CA THR A 6 -22.29 8.37 30.33
C THR A 6 -21.98 9.87 30.36
N MET A 7 -21.84 10.52 29.20
CA MET A 7 -21.61 11.97 29.11
C MET A 7 -22.88 12.76 29.38
N THR A 8 -24.03 12.27 28.92
CA THR A 8 -25.35 12.86 29.22
C THR A 8 -25.67 12.77 30.72
N GLY A 9 -25.33 11.64 31.37
CA GLY A 9 -25.48 11.48 32.83
C GLY A 9 -24.62 12.46 33.63
N LYS A 10 -23.33 12.58 33.30
CA LYS A 10 -22.41 13.54 33.93
C LYS A 10 -22.84 14.99 33.71
N PHE A 11 -23.33 15.30 32.51
CA PHE A 11 -23.80 16.64 32.19
C PHE A 11 -25.02 17.04 33.04
N ASN A 12 -26.00 16.15 33.19
CA ASN A 12 -27.17 16.40 34.05
C ASN A 12 -26.77 16.57 35.52
N GLU A 13 -25.79 15.81 36.00
CA GLU A 13 -25.27 15.93 37.37
C GLU A 13 -24.58 17.29 37.61
N TYR A 14 -23.80 17.77 36.63
CA TYR A 14 -23.16 19.09 36.69
C TYR A 14 -24.16 20.24 36.50
N ALA A 15 -25.12 20.10 35.60
CA ALA A 15 -26.18 21.09 35.39
C ALA A 15 -27.03 21.27 36.65
N ALA A 16 -27.35 20.17 37.36
CA ALA A 16 -28.01 20.21 38.65
C ALA A 16 -27.13 20.88 39.73
N LYS A 17 -25.83 20.56 39.81
CA LYS A 17 -24.89 21.19 40.76
C LYS A 17 -24.71 22.70 40.53
N LEU A 18 -24.80 23.16 39.29
CA LEU A 18 -24.63 24.56 38.90
C LEU A 18 -25.95 25.36 38.88
N ASN A 19 -27.08 24.76 39.28
CA ASN A 19 -28.41 25.38 39.17
C ASN A 19 -28.73 25.92 37.77
N LEU A 20 -28.27 25.24 36.72
CA LEU A 20 -28.60 25.61 35.35
C LEU A 20 -30.09 25.38 35.09
N SER A 21 -30.75 26.37 34.50
CA SER A 21 -32.12 26.17 34.01
C SER A 21 -32.15 25.07 32.94
N GLN A 22 -33.25 24.33 32.84
CA GLN A 22 -33.43 23.28 31.82
C GLN A 22 -33.12 23.78 30.40
N LYS A 23 -33.45 25.06 30.12
CA LYS A 23 -33.12 25.72 28.85
C LYS A 23 -31.60 25.91 28.67
N GLY A 24 -30.91 26.41 29.68
CA GLY A 24 -29.46 26.60 29.64
C GLY A 24 -28.68 25.28 29.56
N ALA A 25 -29.19 24.22 30.19
CA ALA A 25 -28.65 22.87 30.07
C ALA A 25 -28.81 22.32 28.64
N ASN A 26 -29.99 22.50 28.02
CA ASN A 26 -30.22 22.11 26.64
C ASN A 26 -29.35 22.88 25.64
N ASP A 27 -29.20 24.20 25.81
CA ASP A 27 -28.36 25.02 24.93
C ASP A 27 -26.88 24.63 25.04
N LEU A 28 -26.38 24.36 26.25
CA LEU A 28 -25.01 23.87 26.45
C LEU A 28 -24.81 22.47 25.87
N MET A 29 -25.80 21.58 25.98
CA MET A 29 -25.72 20.26 25.36
C MET A 29 -25.73 20.35 23.83
N ALA A 30 -26.53 21.25 23.25
CA ALA A 30 -26.52 21.52 21.82
C ALA A 30 -25.15 22.04 21.35
N MET A 31 -24.55 22.98 22.08
CA MET A 31 -23.20 23.49 21.81
C MET A 31 -22.14 22.39 21.93
N ALA A 32 -22.25 21.50 22.91
CA ALA A 32 -21.33 20.37 23.08
C ALA A 32 -21.43 19.38 21.91
N VAL A 33 -22.64 19.10 21.41
CA VAL A 33 -22.85 18.27 20.21
C VAL A 33 -22.23 18.93 18.98
N GLU A 34 -22.44 20.23 18.80
CA GLU A 34 -21.88 20.97 17.66
C GLU A 34 -20.34 21.00 17.70
N LEU A 35 -19.76 21.22 18.88
CA LEU A 35 -18.32 21.27 19.07
C LEU A 35 -17.67 19.90 18.85
N THR A 36 -18.30 18.82 19.32
CA THR A 36 -17.81 17.45 19.07
C THR A 36 -17.91 17.08 17.60
N GLN A 37 -18.99 17.44 16.90
CA GLN A 37 -19.11 17.22 15.46
C GLN A 37 -18.05 17.99 14.67
N THR A 38 -17.86 19.27 15.00
CA THR A 38 -16.86 20.12 14.34
C THR A 38 -15.44 19.59 14.59
N THR A 39 -15.13 19.24 15.84
CA THR A 39 -13.80 18.69 16.20
C THR A 39 -13.56 17.35 15.51
N GLN A 40 -14.60 16.51 15.40
CA GLN A 40 -14.49 15.23 14.70
C GLN A 40 -14.22 15.43 13.21
N GLN A 41 -14.94 16.34 12.54
CA GLN A 41 -14.67 16.69 11.14
C GLN A 41 -13.24 17.20 10.95
N GLN A 42 -12.81 18.14 11.78
CA GLN A 42 -11.44 18.67 11.74
C GLN A 42 -10.38 17.59 12.00
N THR A 43 -10.68 16.61 12.86
CA THR A 43 -9.76 15.50 13.14
C THR A 43 -9.63 14.58 11.94
N VAL A 44 -10.74 14.26 11.26
CA VAL A 44 -10.72 13.45 10.03
C VAL A 44 -9.95 14.18 8.92
N GLU A 45 -10.19 15.48 8.74
CA GLU A 45 -9.45 16.29 7.78
C GLU A 45 -7.96 16.39 8.10
N ALA A 46 -7.60 16.55 9.38
CA ALA A 46 -6.21 16.59 9.81
C ALA A 46 -5.51 15.23 9.63
N MET A 47 -6.20 14.12 9.89
CA MET A 47 -5.69 12.78 9.61
C MET A 47 -5.46 12.56 8.11
N GLY A 48 -6.39 12.98 7.26
CA GLY A 48 -6.23 12.93 5.80
C GLY A 48 -4.98 13.69 5.34
N LYS A 49 -4.82 14.93 5.80
CA LYS A 49 -3.63 15.76 5.49
C LYS A 49 -2.32 15.13 5.98
N LEU A 50 -2.30 14.53 7.16
CA LEU A 50 -1.13 13.82 7.68
C LEU A 50 -0.81 12.58 6.83
N GLN A 51 -1.82 11.88 6.35
CA GLN A 51 -1.66 10.71 5.48
C GLN A 51 -1.11 11.12 4.12
N GLU A 52 -1.64 12.17 3.51
CA GLU A 52 -1.11 12.75 2.28
C GLU A 52 0.34 13.24 2.45
N ALA A 53 0.66 13.89 3.56
CA ALA A 53 2.01 14.33 3.87
C ALA A 53 2.98 13.14 4.02
N LYS A 54 2.56 12.05 4.65
CA LYS A 54 3.34 10.80 4.72
C LYS A 54 3.58 10.19 3.35
N ILE A 55 2.53 10.09 2.53
CA ILE A 55 2.60 9.60 1.14
C ILE A 55 3.58 10.43 0.32
N ASN A 56 3.52 11.76 0.43
CA ASN A 56 4.44 12.65 -0.27
C ASN A 56 5.89 12.51 0.25
N GLY A 57 6.07 12.33 1.56
CA GLY A 57 7.36 12.01 2.15
C GLY A 57 7.94 10.69 1.61
N TYR A 58 7.12 9.66 1.46
CA TYR A 58 7.54 8.39 0.85
C TYR A 58 7.92 8.55 -0.62
N LYS A 59 7.17 9.34 -1.41
CA LYS A 59 7.54 9.66 -2.79
C LYS A 59 8.88 10.39 -2.88
N GLN A 60 9.17 11.32 -1.98
CA GLN A 60 10.47 11.99 -1.95
C GLN A 60 11.60 11.02 -1.61
N LEU A 61 11.41 10.19 -0.58
CA LEU A 61 12.37 9.15 -0.21
C LEU A 61 12.62 8.15 -1.34
N LEU A 62 11.56 7.76 -2.07
CA LEU A 62 11.66 6.91 -3.25
C LEU A 62 12.48 7.55 -4.35
N ASN A 63 12.25 8.85 -4.65
CA ASN A 63 13.03 9.56 -5.66
C ASN A 63 14.51 9.73 -5.25
N SER A 64 14.79 9.89 -3.95
CA SER A 64 16.15 10.01 -3.43
C SER A 64 16.88 8.68 -3.28
N ASP A 65 16.19 7.54 -3.42
CA ASP A 65 16.80 6.23 -3.28
C ASP A 65 17.65 5.88 -4.52
N LYS A 66 18.91 5.47 -4.32
CA LYS A 66 19.84 5.19 -5.43
C LYS A 66 19.52 3.87 -6.17
N GLU A 67 18.82 2.94 -5.54
CA GLU A 67 18.57 1.60 -6.09
C GLU A 67 17.24 1.50 -6.83
N VAL A 68 16.24 2.28 -6.41
CA VAL A 68 14.87 2.28 -6.97
C VAL A 68 14.38 3.67 -7.38
N GLY A 69 15.14 4.71 -7.09
CA GLY A 69 14.80 6.10 -7.42
C GLY A 69 15.50 6.64 -8.66
N GLY A 70 15.18 7.89 -8.98
CA GLY A 70 15.78 8.63 -10.10
C GLY A 70 15.64 7.92 -11.45
N ALA A 71 16.76 7.66 -12.13
CA ALA A 71 16.80 7.04 -13.45
C ALA A 71 16.34 5.56 -13.44
N ASN A 72 16.53 4.86 -12.32
CA ASN A 72 16.18 3.44 -12.18
C ASN A 72 14.72 3.23 -11.78
N LEU A 73 13.97 4.31 -11.54
CA LEU A 73 12.61 4.26 -11.03
C LEU A 73 11.66 3.59 -12.03
N LYS A 74 11.74 3.93 -13.32
CA LYS A 74 10.89 3.31 -14.34
C LYS A 74 11.11 1.80 -14.47
N GLU A 75 12.36 1.36 -14.51
CA GLU A 75 12.70 -0.07 -14.65
C GLU A 75 12.38 -0.86 -13.38
N SER A 76 12.67 -0.27 -12.21
CA SER A 76 12.36 -0.86 -10.91
C SER A 76 10.84 -0.97 -10.70
N LEU A 77 10.06 0.04 -11.08
CA LEU A 77 8.60 -0.03 -11.06
C LEU A 77 8.05 -1.05 -12.06
N ALA A 78 8.61 -1.13 -13.27
CA ALA A 78 8.17 -2.13 -14.25
C ALA A 78 8.37 -3.55 -13.72
N THR A 79 9.51 -3.83 -13.05
CA THR A 79 9.77 -5.15 -12.45
C THR A 79 8.94 -5.38 -11.18
N ALA A 80 8.72 -4.35 -10.36
CA ALA A 80 7.84 -4.42 -9.20
C ALA A 80 6.37 -4.66 -9.59
N ASN A 81 5.90 -4.08 -10.69
CA ASN A 81 4.54 -4.29 -11.21
C ASN A 81 4.29 -5.75 -11.61
N VAL A 82 5.30 -6.45 -12.13
CA VAL A 82 5.17 -7.88 -12.44
C VAL A 82 4.86 -8.70 -11.19
N ALA A 83 5.58 -8.44 -10.08
CA ALA A 83 5.27 -9.08 -8.80
C ALA A 83 3.93 -8.61 -8.23
N TYR A 84 3.60 -7.33 -8.43
CA TYR A 84 2.33 -6.76 -7.97
C TYR A 84 1.12 -7.42 -8.66
N ASP A 85 1.16 -7.59 -9.98
CA ASP A 85 0.09 -8.23 -10.74
C ASP A 85 0.02 -9.75 -10.50
N ALA A 86 1.14 -10.39 -10.17
CA ALA A 86 1.15 -11.82 -9.86
C ALA A 86 0.60 -12.14 -8.45
N PHE A 87 1.01 -11.38 -7.42
CA PHE A 87 0.69 -11.69 -6.02
C PHE A 87 -0.47 -10.89 -5.44
N PHE A 88 -0.76 -9.72 -5.99
CA PHE A 88 -1.80 -8.82 -5.48
C PHE A 88 -2.93 -8.73 -6.50
N GLN A 89 -3.58 -9.84 -6.83
CA GLN A 89 -4.74 -9.85 -7.74
C GLN A 89 -6.05 -9.43 -7.04
N ASP A 90 -6.06 -9.48 -5.70
CA ASP A 90 -7.21 -9.09 -4.88
C ASP A 90 -7.33 -7.57 -4.81
N GLU A 91 -8.47 -7.03 -5.28
CA GLU A 91 -8.76 -5.60 -5.29
C GLU A 91 -8.86 -4.99 -3.87
N ASP A 92 -9.33 -5.76 -2.88
CA ASP A 92 -9.43 -5.29 -1.49
C ASP A 92 -8.04 -5.04 -0.91
N LEU A 93 -7.13 -5.98 -1.14
CA LEU A 93 -5.73 -5.86 -0.74
C LEU A 93 -5.05 -4.67 -1.44
N ARG A 94 -5.33 -4.45 -2.74
CA ARG A 94 -4.82 -3.30 -3.50
C ARG A 94 -5.33 -1.98 -2.92
N GLN A 95 -6.60 -1.92 -2.53
CA GLN A 95 -7.20 -0.72 -1.96
C GLN A 95 -6.58 -0.39 -0.61
N VAL A 96 -6.40 -1.38 0.28
CA VAL A 96 -5.75 -1.19 1.58
C VAL A 96 -4.28 -0.73 1.42
N LEU A 97 -3.56 -1.26 0.44
CA LEU A 97 -2.19 -0.83 0.11
C LEU A 97 -2.13 0.61 -0.41
N ALA A 98 -3.12 1.01 -1.22
CA ALA A 98 -3.22 2.36 -1.75
C ALA A 98 -3.63 3.36 -0.65
N GLU A 99 -4.61 3.02 0.17
CA GLU A 99 -5.04 3.80 1.32
C GLU A 99 -3.89 3.98 2.32
N GLY A 100 -3.17 2.92 2.64
CA GLY A 100 -2.01 2.98 3.54
C GLY A 100 -0.79 3.71 2.95
N GLY A 101 -0.78 4.03 1.66
CA GLY A 101 0.36 4.66 0.99
C GLY A 101 1.59 3.76 0.88
N LEU A 102 1.45 2.45 1.10
CA LEU A 102 2.56 1.49 0.99
C LEU A 102 3.00 1.33 -0.47
N ASN A 103 2.12 1.61 -1.45
CA ASN A 103 2.44 1.52 -2.87
C ASN A 103 3.57 2.46 -3.32
N VAL A 104 3.83 3.55 -2.58
CA VAL A 104 4.91 4.50 -2.84
C VAL A 104 6.05 4.39 -1.82
N HIS A 105 5.99 3.42 -0.91
CA HIS A 105 7.01 3.23 0.10
C HIS A 105 8.27 2.60 -0.51
N PRO A 106 9.47 3.20 -0.35
CA PRO A 106 10.69 2.74 -1.02
C PRO A 106 11.09 1.31 -0.65
N LYS A 107 10.94 0.90 0.61
CA LYS A 107 11.21 -0.50 1.01
C LYS A 107 10.23 -1.50 0.40
N PHE A 108 8.98 -1.09 0.19
CA PHE A 108 7.96 -1.97 -0.39
C PHE A 108 8.25 -2.19 -1.87
N ILE A 109 8.58 -1.12 -2.60
CA ILE A 109 9.02 -1.19 -4.00
C ILE A 109 10.31 -1.99 -4.14
N LYS A 110 11.28 -1.85 -3.22
CA LYS A 110 12.50 -2.69 -3.22
C LYS A 110 12.18 -4.18 -3.04
N ALA A 111 11.30 -4.52 -2.11
CA ALA A 111 10.88 -5.90 -1.90
C ALA A 111 10.17 -6.46 -3.14
N LEU A 112 9.23 -5.70 -3.72
CA LEU A 112 8.56 -6.07 -4.97
C LEU A 112 9.52 -6.22 -6.15
N LYS A 113 10.53 -5.34 -6.27
CA LYS A 113 11.57 -5.46 -7.29
C LYS A 113 12.39 -6.74 -7.09
N ALA A 114 12.78 -7.06 -5.86
CA ALA A 114 13.54 -8.27 -5.57
C ALA A 114 12.73 -9.53 -5.91
N ILE A 115 11.45 -9.56 -5.53
CA ILE A 115 10.51 -10.63 -5.88
C ILE A 115 10.34 -10.72 -7.40
N GLY A 116 10.10 -9.59 -8.08
CA GLY A 116 9.93 -9.54 -9.53
C GLY A 116 11.19 -9.93 -10.30
N SER A 117 12.38 -9.63 -9.77
CA SER A 117 13.65 -10.10 -10.33
C SER A 117 13.79 -11.60 -10.19
N GLN A 118 13.52 -12.15 -9.01
CA GLN A 118 13.53 -13.61 -8.80
C GLN A 118 12.49 -14.32 -9.68
N MET A 119 11.30 -13.74 -9.84
CA MET A 119 10.28 -14.26 -10.76
C MET A 119 10.73 -14.23 -12.21
N LYS A 120 11.40 -13.16 -12.65
CA LYS A 120 11.98 -13.11 -13.99
C LYS A 120 13.05 -14.20 -14.13
N ASP A 121 13.94 -14.35 -13.17
CA ASP A 121 14.97 -15.39 -13.20
C ASP A 121 14.37 -16.81 -13.22
N ASP A 122 13.26 -17.05 -12.52
CA ASP A 122 12.56 -18.35 -12.53
C ASP A 122 11.74 -18.58 -13.81
N THR A 123 11.16 -17.50 -14.36
CA THR A 123 10.45 -17.56 -15.67
C THR A 123 11.42 -17.78 -16.82
N ILE A 124 12.66 -17.27 -16.72
CA ILE A 124 13.74 -17.50 -17.69
C ILE A 124 14.15 -19.00 -17.71
N HIS A 125 13.93 -19.74 -16.61
CA HIS A 125 14.16 -21.19 -16.59
C HIS A 125 12.92 -22.02 -17.00
N THR A 126 11.71 -21.48 -16.90
CA THR A 126 10.47 -22.23 -17.24
C THR A 126 9.93 -21.95 -18.65
N SER A 127 10.32 -20.84 -19.29
CA SER A 127 9.89 -20.50 -20.65
C SER A 127 11.01 -20.73 -21.66
N GLY A 128 11.46 -21.98 -21.76
CA GLY A 128 12.56 -22.32 -22.64
C GLY A 128 12.98 -23.78 -22.62
N ASN A 129 12.04 -24.71 -22.50
CA ASN A 129 12.25 -26.03 -23.10
C ASN A 129 12.36 -25.84 -24.63
N SER A 130 13.55 -25.45 -25.08
CA SER A 130 14.18 -26.08 -26.25
C SER A 130 15.17 -27.11 -25.69
N ILE A 131 14.60 -28.18 -25.15
CA ILE A 131 15.25 -29.48 -25.16
C ILE A 131 15.33 -29.85 -26.65
N GLY A 132 16.45 -29.54 -27.27
CA GLY A 132 16.68 -29.80 -28.69
C GLY A 132 17.87 -29.00 -29.19
N ASP A 133 18.94 -29.70 -29.52
CA ASP A 133 20.11 -29.20 -30.25
C ASP A 133 21.09 -28.30 -29.48
N LYS A 134 21.86 -28.95 -28.60
CA LYS A 134 23.31 -28.90 -28.79
C LYS A 134 23.83 -30.25 -29.27
N LYS A 135 23.31 -30.72 -30.41
CA LYS A 135 24.12 -31.59 -31.25
C LYS A 135 25.34 -30.78 -31.65
N SER A 136 26.53 -31.25 -31.26
CA SER A 136 27.78 -30.64 -31.69
C SER A 136 27.82 -30.66 -33.22
N ARG A 137 28.50 -29.70 -33.86
CA ARG A 137 28.42 -29.50 -35.33
C ARG A 137 28.77 -30.79 -36.10
N GLU A 138 29.60 -31.62 -35.50
CA GLU A 138 30.05 -32.91 -36.02
C GLU A 138 28.92 -33.96 -36.06
N ASP A 139 28.01 -33.95 -35.08
CA ASP A 139 26.82 -34.81 -35.00
C ASP A 139 25.75 -34.42 -36.04
N ILE A 140 25.77 -33.16 -36.49
CA ILE A 140 24.90 -32.63 -37.54
C ILE A 140 25.47 -32.91 -38.94
N LEU A 141 26.80 -32.87 -39.10
CA LEU A 141 27.48 -33.11 -40.38
C LEU A 141 27.71 -34.59 -40.69
N TYR A 142 27.83 -35.45 -39.68
CA TYR A 142 28.07 -36.89 -39.84
C TYR A 142 27.08 -37.76 -39.04
N PRO A 143 25.76 -37.64 -39.27
CA PRO A 143 24.76 -38.40 -38.52
C PRO A 143 24.87 -39.91 -38.73
N SER A 144 25.45 -40.37 -39.84
CA SER A 144 25.62 -41.79 -40.17
C SER A 144 26.97 -42.40 -39.77
N MET A 145 27.85 -41.67 -39.05
CA MET A 145 29.14 -42.20 -38.58
C MET A 145 29.15 -42.61 -37.10
N ASN A 146 28.12 -42.26 -36.32
CA ASN A 146 28.05 -42.58 -34.88
C ASN A 146 27.31 -43.89 -34.57
N GLU A 147 26.81 -44.62 -35.57
CA GLU A 147 26.01 -45.83 -35.31
C GLU A 147 26.59 -47.15 -35.80
N ASN A 148 27.62 -47.21 -36.66
CA ASN A 148 28.27 -48.49 -37.00
C ASN A 148 29.74 -48.28 -37.43
N GLU A 149 30.63 -49.14 -36.92
CA GLU A 149 32.09 -49.30 -37.15
C GLU A 149 33.06 -48.37 -36.40
#